data_AF-A0A2M9YKP2-F1
#
_entry.id   AF-A0A2M9YKP2-F1
#
_cell.length_a   1.000
_cell.length_b   1.000
_cell.length_c   1.000
_cell.angle_alpha   90.00
_cell.angle_beta   90.00
_cell.angle_gamma   90.00
#
_symmetry.space_group_name_H-M   'P 1'
#
loop_
_entity.id
_entity.type
_entity.pdbx_description
1 polymer ?
#
loop_
_entity_poly.entity_id
_entity_poly.type
_entity_poly.pdbx_seq_one_letter_code
_entity_poly.pdbx_strand_id
1 'polypeptide(L)'
;MTSKIILWILFFTFGFFAFFTEQNHNVVAVNGVAGGGKYVVWFVFVCFLVYTMYCSWRENLIQSVKKMFKLHWGRQIGIDLYLGLGISSFFIYLNEGSIWLTLFWLIPAMIYGNLALLFYLSLHYEMILSRFWAF
;
A
#
# COMPACT_ATOMS: atom_id res chain seq x y z
N MET A 1 13.87 -5.26 -18.70
CA MET A 1 12.74 -6.22 -18.57
C MET A 1 12.83 -6.97 -17.24
N THR A 2 13.98 -7.54 -16.91
CA THR A 2 14.28 -8.26 -15.66
C THR A 2 13.99 -7.47 -14.37
N SER A 3 14.38 -6.19 -14.29
CA SER A 3 14.14 -5.37 -13.08
C SER A 3 12.66 -5.14 -12.77
N LYS A 4 11.79 -5.09 -13.80
CA LYS A 4 10.33 -4.95 -13.59
C LYS A 4 9.74 -6.20 -12.95
N ILE A 5 10.15 -7.36 -13.45
CA ILE A 5 9.66 -8.67 -12.99
C ILE A 5 10.09 -8.90 -11.54
N ILE A 6 11.34 -8.57 -11.19
CA ILE A 6 11.85 -8.70 -9.82
C ILE A 6 11.04 -7.83 -8.83
N LEU A 7 10.73 -6.58 -9.19
CA LEU A 7 9.95 -5.68 -8.33
C LEU A 7 8.51 -6.18 -8.12
N TRP A 8 7.90 -6.77 -9.14
CA TRP A 8 6.56 -7.37 -9.02
C TRP A 8 6.59 -8.66 -8.21
N ILE A 9 7.57 -9.54 -8.44
CA ILE A 9 7.75 -10.76 -7.64
C ILE A 9 7.94 -10.39 -6.18
N LEU A 10 8.80 -9.41 -5.86
CA LEU A 10 9.01 -8.96 -4.48
C LEU A 10 7.71 -8.43 -3.85
N PHE A 11 6.93 -7.64 -4.60
CA PHE A 11 5.64 -7.13 -4.12
C PHE A 11 4.61 -8.24 -3.91
N PHE A 12 4.46 -9.17 -4.84
CA PHE A 12 3.51 -10.27 -4.71
C PHE A 12 3.91 -11.25 -3.61
N THR A 13 5.20 -11.57 -3.48
CA THR A 13 5.71 -12.40 -2.38
C THR A 13 5.48 -11.72 -1.03
N PHE A 14 5.73 -10.41 -0.94
CA PHE A 14 5.42 -9.62 0.24
C PHE A 14 3.92 -9.65 0.56
N GLY A 15 3.08 -9.37 -0.44
CA GLY A 15 1.62 -9.32 -0.27
C GLY A 15 1.05 -10.67 0.15
N PHE A 16 1.59 -11.76 -0.41
CA PHE A 16 1.22 -13.12 -0.03
C PHE A 16 1.63 -13.42 1.42
N PHE A 17 2.86 -13.09 1.82
CA PHE A 17 3.32 -13.32 3.19
C PHE A 17 2.53 -12.51 4.23
N ALA A 18 2.27 -11.23 3.93
CA ALA A 18 1.46 -10.36 4.76
C ALA A 18 0.01 -10.88 4.88
N PHE A 19 -0.59 -11.31 3.77
CA PHE A 19 -1.94 -11.89 3.78
C PHE A 19 -2.03 -13.16 4.64
N PHE A 20 -1.02 -14.04 4.57
CA PHE A 20 -0.98 -15.26 5.38
C PHE A 20 -0.74 -15.02 6.86
N THR A 21 0.08 -14.02 7.20
CA THR A 21 0.40 -13.70 8.59
C THR A 21 -0.81 -13.03 9.28
N GLU A 22 -1.48 -12.13 8.56
CA GLU A 22 -2.66 -11.40 9.05
C GLU A 22 -3.96 -12.22 9.04
N GLN A 23 -3.99 -13.37 8.33
CA GLN A 23 -5.19 -14.23 8.25
C GLN A 23 -5.72 -14.70 9.61
N ASN A 24 -4.91 -14.67 10.66
CA ASN A 24 -5.30 -15.02 12.03
C ASN A 24 -6.40 -14.10 12.62
N HIS A 25 -6.61 -12.91 12.05
CA HIS A 25 -7.64 -11.97 12.48
C HIS A 25 -8.73 -11.80 11.41
N ASN A 26 -9.48 -12.87 11.09
CA ASN A 26 -10.75 -12.81 10.34
C ASN A 26 -10.74 -11.87 9.10
N VAL A 27 -9.67 -11.94 8.30
CA VAL A 27 -9.40 -11.02 7.16
C VAL A 27 -10.53 -11.00 6.12
N VAL A 28 -11.42 -12.00 6.10
CA VAL A 28 -12.54 -12.13 5.14
C VAL A 28 -13.91 -12.16 5.83
N ALA A 29 -13.99 -12.36 7.14
CA ALA A 29 -15.27 -12.47 7.84
C ALA A 29 -15.84 -11.08 8.13
N VAL A 30 -17.01 -10.78 7.59
CA VAL A 30 -17.71 -9.52 7.82
C VAL A 30 -18.46 -9.60 9.14
N ASN A 31 -17.93 -8.97 10.18
CA ASN A 31 -18.65 -8.78 11.44
C ASN A 31 -19.18 -7.33 11.50
N GLY A 32 -20.40 -7.10 11.03
CA GLY A 32 -21.16 -5.88 11.28
C GLY A 32 -21.41 -4.94 10.08
N VAL A 33 -22.22 -3.91 10.32
CA VAL A 33 -22.76 -2.95 9.35
C VAL A 33 -21.67 -2.16 8.60
N ALA A 34 -20.45 -2.08 9.14
CA ALA A 34 -19.31 -1.41 8.53
C ALA A 34 -18.52 -2.27 7.52
N GLY A 35 -18.81 -3.57 7.40
CA GLY A 35 -18.10 -4.46 6.48
C GLY A 35 -18.26 -4.12 5.00
N GLY A 36 -19.30 -3.37 4.63
CA GLY A 36 -19.48 -2.88 3.26
C GLY A 36 -18.33 -2.03 2.75
N GLY A 37 -17.73 -1.20 3.63
CA GLY A 37 -16.60 -0.35 3.26
C GLY A 37 -15.31 -1.12 2.95
N LYS A 38 -15.15 -2.32 3.53
CA LYS A 38 -14.02 -3.22 3.25
C LYS A 38 -13.98 -3.61 1.78
N TYR A 39 -15.14 -3.95 1.18
CA TYR A 39 -15.23 -4.30 -0.24
C TYR A 39 -14.91 -3.12 -1.15
N VAL A 40 -15.30 -1.90 -0.75
CA VAL A 40 -14.96 -0.69 -1.51
C VAL A 40 -13.45 -0.47 -1.52
N VAL A 41 -12.78 -0.61 -0.36
CA VAL A 41 -11.33 -0.48 -0.27
C VAL A 41 -10.63 -1.55 -1.11
N TRP A 42 -11.07 -2.80 -1.02
CA TRP A 42 -10.54 -3.89 -1.84
C TRP A 42 -10.72 -3.63 -3.33
N PHE A 43 -11.89 -3.13 -3.74
CA PHE A 43 -12.17 -2.78 -5.13
C PHE A 43 -11.23 -1.66 -5.61
N VAL A 44 -11.06 -0.59 -4.83
CA VAL A 44 -10.12 0.50 -5.15
C VAL A 44 -8.69 -0.02 -5.23
N PHE A 45 -8.27 -0.89 -4.31
CA PHE A 45 -6.97 -1.52 -4.34
C PHE A 45 -6.77 -2.34 -5.63
N VAL A 46 -7.73 -3.18 -6.01
CA VAL A 46 -7.65 -4.00 -7.24
C VAL A 46 -7.61 -3.12 -8.48
N CYS A 47 -8.47 -2.10 -8.58
CA CYS A 47 -8.47 -1.15 -9.69
C CYS A 47 -7.11 -0.44 -9.81
N PHE A 48 -6.57 0.05 -8.68
CA PHE A 48 -5.29 0.74 -8.65
C PHE A 48 -4.12 -0.20 -8.94
N LEU A 49 -4.19 -1.45 -8.50
CA LEU A 49 -3.21 -2.49 -8.81
C LEU A 49 -3.18 -2.80 -10.31
N VAL A 50 -4.34 -3.06 -10.93
CA VAL A 50 -4.44 -3.32 -12.37
C VAL A 50 -3.96 -2.13 -13.18
N TYR A 51 -4.33 -0.91 -12.78
CA TYR A 51 -3.85 0.31 -13.42
C TYR A 51 -2.33 0.47 -13.30
N THR A 52 -1.78 0.21 -12.11
CA THR A 52 -0.33 0.26 -11.87
C THR A 52 0.41 -0.79 -12.69
N MET A 53 -0.14 -2.01 -12.83
CA MET A 53 0.39 -3.05 -13.71
C MET A 53 0.38 -2.59 -15.18
N TYR A 54 -0.72 -2.00 -15.64
CA TYR A 54 -0.84 -1.47 -17.00
C TYR A 54 0.19 -0.36 -17.29
N CYS A 55 0.37 0.60 -16.37
CA CYS A 55 1.39 1.63 -16.48
C CYS A 55 2.81 1.04 -16.46
N SER A 56 3.08 0.09 -15.55
CA SER A 56 4.37 -0.60 -15.42
C SER A 56 4.70 -1.46 -16.65
N TRP A 57 3.69 -1.95 -17.36
CA TRP A 57 3.89 -2.64 -18.64
C TRP A 57 4.41 -1.68 -19.71
N ARG A 58 3.74 -0.53 -19.90
CA ARG A 58 4.10 0.45 -20.95
C ARG A 58 5.34 1.26 -20.64
N GLU A 59 5.60 1.59 -19.37
CA GLU A 59 6.70 2.45 -18.97
C GLU A 59 7.63 1.78 -17.94
N ASN A 60 8.89 2.20 -17.90
CA ASN A 60 9.80 1.80 -16.83
C ASN A 60 9.68 2.80 -15.69
N LEU A 61 9.09 2.40 -14.55
CA LEU A 61 8.94 3.24 -13.35
C LEU A 61 10.22 4.03 -13.02
N ILE A 62 11.37 3.35 -12.95
CA ILE A 62 12.66 3.98 -12.63
C ILE A 62 13.05 5.05 -13.67
N GLN A 63 12.82 4.79 -14.96
CA GLN A 63 13.17 5.74 -16.02
C GLN A 63 12.21 6.94 -16.04
N SER A 64 10.91 6.71 -15.83
CA SER A 64 9.89 7.77 -15.76
C SER A 64 10.12 8.65 -14.54
N VAL A 65 10.41 8.06 -13.38
CA VAL A 65 10.80 8.79 -12.16
C VAL A 65 12.07 9.61 -12.41
N LYS A 66 13.12 9.05 -13.01
CA LYS A 66 14.35 9.79 -13.32
C LYS A 66 14.10 10.98 -14.25
N LYS A 67 13.18 10.87 -15.21
CA LYS A 67 12.75 11.99 -16.07
C LYS A 67 11.98 13.03 -15.25
N MET A 68 11.06 12.59 -14.41
CA MET A 68 10.25 13.45 -13.54
C MET A 68 11.11 14.26 -12.56
N PHE A 69 12.16 13.66 -11.99
CA PHE A 69 13.10 14.34 -11.09
C PHE A 69 13.89 15.48 -11.76
N LYS A 70 14.00 15.51 -13.09
CA LYS A 70 14.61 16.64 -13.81
C LYS A 70 13.69 17.85 -13.89
N LEU A 71 12.39 17.67 -13.68
CA LEU A 71 11.39 18.73 -13.68
C LEU A 71 11.18 19.24 -12.25
N HIS A 72 11.15 20.56 -12.06
CA HIS A 72 10.92 21.16 -10.73
C HIS A 72 9.58 20.73 -10.12
N TRP A 73 8.52 20.72 -10.93
CA TRP A 73 7.21 20.22 -10.54
C TRP A 73 7.22 18.71 -10.22
N GLY A 74 7.96 17.92 -11.00
CA GLY A 74 8.11 16.49 -10.75
C GLY A 74 8.82 16.17 -9.43
N ARG A 75 9.81 16.98 -9.06
CA ARG A 75 10.45 16.91 -7.74
C ARG A 75 9.50 17.25 -6.61
N GLN A 76 8.68 18.29 -6.77
CA GLN A 76 7.69 18.68 -5.76
C GLN A 76 6.66 17.56 -5.54
N ILE A 77 6.12 16.98 -6.62
CA ILE A 77 5.18 15.85 -6.55
C ILE A 77 5.83 14.64 -5.85
N GLY A 78 7.10 14.36 -6.15
CA GLY A 78 7.85 13.30 -5.48
C GLY A 78 7.97 13.55 -3.98
N ILE A 79 8.36 14.76 -3.56
CA ILE A 79 8.49 15.13 -2.15
C ILE A 79 7.12 15.04 -1.45
N ASP A 80 6.07 15.55 -2.07
CA ASP A 80 4.70 15.49 -1.54
C ASP A 80 4.24 14.04 -1.33
N LEU A 81 4.49 13.17 -2.31
CA LEU A 81 4.20 11.74 -2.20
C LEU A 81 4.95 11.11 -1.02
N TYR A 82 6.25 11.40 -0.84
CA TYR A 82 7.03 10.85 0.27
C TYR A 82 6.65 11.45 1.63
N LEU A 83 6.19 12.70 1.68
CA LEU A 83 5.64 13.31 2.87
C LEU A 83 4.33 12.62 3.26
N GLY A 84 3.44 12.39 2.29
CA GLY A 84 2.22 11.60 2.47
C GLY A 84 2.49 10.16 2.91
N LEU A 85 3.52 9.51 2.36
CA LEU A 85 3.98 8.19 2.80
C LEU A 85 4.49 8.21 4.24
N GLY A 86 5.24 9.24 4.63
CA GLY A 86 5.73 9.41 6.00
C GLY A 86 4.58 9.53 7.00
N ILE A 87 3.60 10.38 6.70
CA ILE A 87 2.38 10.53 7.50
C ILE A 87 1.61 9.20 7.59
N SER A 88 1.41 8.52 6.46
CA SER A 88 0.69 7.25 6.42
C SER A 88 1.42 6.15 7.19
N SER A 89 2.76 6.13 7.13
CA SER A 89 3.60 5.20 7.89
C SER A 89 3.52 5.47 9.39
N PHE A 90 3.38 6.73 9.80
CA PHE A 90 3.11 7.08 11.19
C PHE A 90 1.75 6.53 11.67
N PHE A 91 0.71 6.59 10.83
CA PHE A 91 -0.57 5.95 11.16
C PHE A 91 -0.47 4.42 11.24
N ILE A 92 0.31 3.78 10.37
CA ILE A 92 0.61 2.34 10.47
C ILE A 92 1.28 2.03 11.80
N TYR A 93 2.27 2.83 12.21
CA TYR A 93 2.92 2.67 13.50
C TYR A 93 1.95 2.80 14.68
N LEU A 94 1.04 3.77 14.64
CA LEU A 94 0.00 3.90 15.65
C LEU A 94 -1.00 2.73 15.64
N ASN A 95 -1.26 2.13 14.49
CA ASN A 95 -2.16 1.00 14.37
C ASN A 95 -1.51 -0.32 14.84
N GLU A 96 -0.28 -0.59 14.45
CA GLU A 96 0.45 -1.82 14.81
C GLU A 96 1.08 -1.75 16.19
N GLY A 97 1.43 -0.55 16.67
CA GLY A 97 2.22 -0.35 17.89
C GLY A 97 3.67 -0.85 17.79
N SER A 98 4.11 -1.35 16.63
CA SER A 98 5.43 -1.94 16.41
C SER A 98 6.20 -1.23 15.31
N ILE A 99 7.39 -0.72 15.67
CA ILE A 99 8.32 -0.08 14.73
C ILE A 99 8.77 -1.06 13.65
N TRP A 100 8.92 -2.35 13.99
CA TRP A 100 9.41 -3.38 13.07
C TRP A 100 8.39 -3.72 11.99
N LEU A 101 7.11 -3.85 12.35
CA LEU A 101 6.03 -4.02 11.36
C LEU A 101 5.90 -2.79 10.47
N THR A 102 6.04 -1.58 11.04
CA THR A 102 6.01 -0.35 10.25
C THR A 102 7.12 -0.31 9.22
N LEU A 103 8.36 -0.66 9.61
CA LEU A 103 9.50 -0.73 8.70
C LEU A 103 9.31 -1.82 7.63
N PHE A 104 8.70 -2.95 7.99
CA PHE A 104 8.34 -3.99 7.03
C PHE A 104 7.40 -3.46 5.95
N TRP A 105 6.35 -2.73 6.34
CA TRP A 105 5.41 -2.08 5.43
C TRP A 105 6.00 -0.90 4.64
N LEU A 106 7.04 -0.25 5.17
CA LEU A 106 7.73 0.86 4.51
C LEU A 106 8.46 0.40 3.23
N ILE A 107 8.95 -0.84 3.18
CA ILE A 107 9.71 -1.37 2.02
C ILE A 107 8.86 -1.31 0.73
N PRO A 108 7.69 -1.97 0.64
CA PRO A 108 6.86 -1.88 -0.55
C PRO A 108 6.27 -0.47 -0.74
N ALA A 109 6.03 0.28 0.34
CA ALA A 109 5.53 1.65 0.28
C ALA A 109 6.53 2.61 -0.36
N MET A 110 7.85 2.42 -0.17
CA MET A 110 8.86 3.23 -0.83
C MET A 110 8.91 3.01 -2.35
N ILE A 111 8.52 1.82 -2.81
CA ILE A 111 8.58 1.42 -4.22
C ILE A 111 7.29 1.77 -4.97
N TYR A 112 6.14 1.39 -4.38
CA TYR A 112 4.83 1.53 -5.02
C TYR A 112 3.93 2.59 -4.37
N GLY A 113 4.45 3.30 -3.37
CA GLY A 113 3.75 4.40 -2.72
C GLY A 113 2.40 3.98 -2.18
N ASN A 114 1.37 4.67 -2.68
CA ASN A 114 -0.02 4.50 -2.28
C ASN A 114 -0.57 3.09 -2.52
N LEU A 115 0.00 2.29 -3.44
CA LEU A 115 -0.47 0.93 -3.67
C LEU A 115 -0.25 0.04 -2.43
N ALA A 116 0.91 0.16 -1.78
CA ALA A 116 1.21 -0.61 -0.57
C ALA A 116 0.35 -0.16 0.62
N LEU A 117 0.09 1.15 0.73
CA LEU A 117 -0.79 1.71 1.75
C LEU A 117 -2.24 1.28 1.55
N LEU A 118 -2.73 1.25 0.30
CA LEU A 118 -4.07 0.74 -0.03
C LEU A 118 -4.18 -0.75 0.31
N PHE A 119 -3.12 -1.53 0.05
CA PHE A 119 -3.09 -2.94 0.45
C PHE A 119 -3.15 -3.08 1.98
N TYR A 120 -2.34 -2.31 2.72
CA TYR A 120 -2.38 -2.27 4.18
C TYR A 120 -3.78 -1.95 4.71
N LEU A 121 -4.40 -0.90 4.18
CA LEU A 121 -5.73 -0.45 4.58
C LEU A 121 -6.81 -1.50 4.25
N SER A 122 -6.64 -2.27 3.18
CA SER A 122 -7.56 -3.36 2.82
C SER A 122 -7.49 -4.55 3.78
N LEU A 123 -6.31 -4.82 4.36
CA LEU A 123 -6.12 -5.88 5.36
C LEU A 123 -6.58 -5.44 6.76
N HIS A 124 -6.22 -4.23 7.17
CA HIS A 124 -6.46 -3.72 8.53
C HIS A 124 -7.72 -2.87 8.65
N TYR A 125 -8.62 -2.91 7.65
CA TYR A 125 -9.79 -2.03 7.57
C TYR A 125 -10.63 -2.02 8.86
N GLU A 126 -10.95 -3.20 9.39
CA GLU A 126 -11.77 -3.35 10.59
C GLU A 126 -11.04 -2.88 11.85
N MET A 127 -9.74 -3.14 11.96
CA MET A 127 -8.90 -2.70 13.06
C MET A 127 -8.75 -1.17 13.09
N ILE A 128 -8.60 -0.55 11.93
CA ILE A 128 -8.55 0.90 11.80
C ILE A 128 -9.90 1.48 12.22
N LEU A 129 -11.00 0.93 11.72
CA LEU A 129 -12.34 1.40 12.08
C LEU A 129 -12.64 1.27 13.57
N SER A 130 -12.26 0.16 14.22
CA SER A 130 -12.51 -0.04 15.66
C SER A 130 -11.72 0.93 16.54
N ARG A 131 -10.56 1.42 16.07
CA ARG A 131 -9.81 2.48 16.75
C ARG A 131 -10.47 3.86 16.64
N PHE A 132 -11.21 4.13 15.57
CA PHE A 132 -11.93 5.39 15.39
C PHE A 132 -13.34 5.38 15.97
N TRP A 133 -14.00 4.24 15.90
CA TRP A 133 -15.35 4.02 16.41
C TRP A 133 -15.28 2.88 17.42
N ALA A 134 -15.25 3.23 18.70
CA ALA A 134 -15.26 2.27 19.80
C ALA A 134 -16.56 1.47 19.78
N PHE A 135 -16.52 0.29 19.15
CA PHE A 135 -17.51 -0.78 19.26
C PHE A 135 -16.88 -1.98 19.97
#